data_AF-A0A932WIU8-F1
#
_entry.id   AF-A0A932WIU8-F1
#
_cell.length_a   1.000
_cell.length_b   1.000
_cell.length_c   1.000
_cell.angle_alpha   90.00
_cell.angle_beta   90.00
_cell.angle_gamma   90.00
#
_symmetry.space_group_name_H-M   'P 1'
#
loop_
_entity.id
_entity.type
_entity.pdbx_description
1 polymer ?
#
loop_
_entity_poly.entity_id
_entity_poly.type
_entity_poly.pdbx_seq_one_letter_code
_entity_poly.pdbx_strand_id
1 'polypeptide(L)'
;MPRARAHHWEFTRRFRRRAFGWKSQPAIQRVRQAVSEIKKVARRDPVLAADGAVLFLERVSPALEHVDSSSGAIGTAVNHAIEEFVAIIARAPADAKTREGWLERLWEAHANDEIPYIERLGDSWGELCGSREIASAWADRLVRIVAMAWSPDPALRGFFHGTTACLSALLRAGRYAEILALLEKAPVVFWPDRQWGVRALAALGRTDEAIQYAEASRGLNDRPVDIARACEEILLACGRPEEAYRRYALEATRGASYVATYQALARKYPQKGPEELLGDLVASTPGDEGKWFATAKEVGLFEEAT
;
A
#
# COMPACT_ATOMS: atom_id res chain seq x y z
N MET A 1 33.01 -27.16 -3.90
CA MET A 1 32.70 -26.45 -2.64
C MET A 1 31.53 -27.14 -1.97
N PRO A 2 31.52 -27.34 -0.64
CA PRO A 2 30.39 -27.93 0.03
C PRO A 2 29.17 -27.03 -0.18
N ARG A 3 28.05 -27.59 -0.67
CA ARG A 3 26.76 -26.88 -0.72
C ARG A 3 26.48 -26.37 0.70
N ALA A 4 26.41 -25.06 0.89
CA ALA A 4 26.00 -24.48 2.17
C ALA A 4 24.69 -25.16 2.59
N ARG A 5 24.62 -25.62 3.84
CA ARG A 5 23.40 -26.26 4.36
C ARG A 5 22.25 -25.27 4.21
N ALA A 6 21.20 -25.68 3.49
CA ALA A 6 20.00 -24.86 3.33
C ALA A 6 19.48 -24.47 4.72
N HIS A 7 19.23 -23.19 4.94
CA HIS A 7 18.71 -22.71 6.21
C HIS A 7 17.35 -23.36 6.48
N HIS A 8 17.15 -23.88 7.70
CA HIS A 8 15.90 -24.52 8.07
C HIS A 8 14.97 -23.48 8.68
N TRP A 9 13.97 -23.08 7.90
CA TRP A 9 12.90 -22.18 8.33
C TRP A 9 11.81 -22.94 9.09
N GLU A 10 11.54 -22.58 10.34
CA GLU A 10 10.51 -23.19 11.18
C GLU A 10 9.11 -22.95 10.62
N PHE A 11 8.84 -21.74 10.11
CA PHE A 11 7.53 -21.39 9.55
C PHE A 11 7.10 -22.31 8.40
N THR A 12 8.04 -22.85 7.60
CA THR A 12 7.70 -23.69 6.43
C THR A 12 6.86 -24.91 6.79
N ARG A 13 7.06 -25.50 7.97
CA ARG A 13 6.27 -26.64 8.46
C ARG A 13 4.85 -26.26 8.85
N ARG A 14 4.64 -24.98 9.17
CA ARG A 14 3.36 -24.41 9.62
C ARG A 14 2.52 -23.88 8.45
N PHE A 15 3.15 -23.39 7.39
CA PHE A 15 2.49 -22.89 6.18
C PHE A 15 2.53 -23.96 5.07
N ARG A 16 1.86 -25.10 5.30
CA ARG A 16 1.53 -26.07 4.24
C ARG A 16 0.18 -25.68 3.64
N ARG A 17 -0.11 -26.09 2.41
CA ARG A 17 -1.42 -25.84 1.78
C ARG A 17 -2.54 -26.34 2.71
N ARG A 18 -3.56 -25.50 2.94
CA ARG A 18 -4.70 -25.77 3.84
C ARG A 18 -4.31 -26.16 5.27
N ALA A 19 -3.20 -25.60 5.78
CA ALA A 19 -2.70 -25.96 7.11
C ALA A 19 -3.55 -25.40 8.27
N PHE A 20 -4.37 -24.38 8.01
CA PHE A 20 -5.22 -23.75 9.01
C PHE A 20 -6.70 -24.11 8.77
N GLY A 21 -7.45 -24.26 9.87
CA GLY A 21 -8.91 -24.34 9.81
C GLY A 21 -9.56 -22.95 9.79
N TRP A 22 -10.88 -22.91 9.97
CA TRP A 22 -11.66 -21.66 9.85
C TRP A 22 -11.30 -20.54 10.83
N LYS A 23 -10.72 -20.86 12.00
CA LYS A 23 -10.35 -19.84 13.00
C LYS A 23 -9.14 -19.02 12.52
N SER A 24 -9.28 -17.70 12.50
CA SER A 24 -8.22 -16.77 12.10
C SER A 24 -7.09 -16.63 13.14
N GLN A 25 -7.39 -16.69 14.44
CA GLN A 25 -6.41 -16.40 15.49
C GLN A 25 -5.15 -17.28 15.47
N PRO A 26 -5.23 -18.62 15.28
CA PRO A 26 -4.04 -19.45 15.12
C PRO A 26 -3.19 -19.06 13.91
N ALA A 27 -3.81 -18.72 12.78
CA ALA A 27 -3.12 -18.28 11.58
C ALA A 27 -2.38 -16.96 11.82
N ILE A 28 -3.05 -15.97 12.41
CA ILE A 28 -2.47 -14.67 12.79
C ILE A 28 -1.23 -14.86 13.68
N GLN A 29 -1.30 -15.75 14.67
CA GLN A 29 -0.16 -16.05 15.54
C GLN A 29 1.02 -16.63 14.74
N ARG A 30 0.77 -17.52 13.78
CA ARG A 30 1.83 -18.10 12.95
C ARG A 30 2.44 -17.08 11.99
N VAL A 31 1.65 -16.17 11.44
CA VAL A 31 2.16 -15.08 10.59
C VAL A 31 3.14 -14.22 11.39
N ARG A 32 2.75 -13.79 12.60
CA ARG A 32 3.61 -13.00 13.49
C ARG A 32 4.91 -13.74 13.89
N GLN A 33 4.83 -15.05 14.10
CA GLN A 33 6.01 -15.88 14.38
C GLN A 33 6.97 -15.92 13.19
N ALA A 34 6.46 -16.13 11.97
CA ALA A 34 7.27 -16.14 10.75
C ALA A 34 7.96 -14.78 10.50
N VAL A 35 7.23 -13.68 10.66
CA VAL A 35 7.79 -12.32 10.58
C VAL A 35 8.92 -12.15 11.60
N SER A 36 8.71 -12.58 12.84
CA SER A 36 9.73 -12.48 13.90
C SER A 36 10.97 -13.34 13.61
N GLU A 37 10.78 -14.53 13.06
CA GLU A 37 11.85 -15.44 12.65
C GLU A 37 12.70 -14.81 11.54
N ILE A 38 12.07 -14.36 10.45
CA ILE A 38 12.76 -13.74 9.31
C ILE A 38 13.46 -12.44 9.72
N LYS A 39 12.83 -11.57 10.53
CA LYS A 39 13.46 -10.35 11.05
C LYS A 39 14.70 -10.63 11.90
N LYS A 40 14.76 -11.76 12.62
CA LYS A 40 15.98 -12.15 13.37
C LYS A 40 17.11 -12.51 12.42
N VAL A 41 16.83 -13.25 11.34
CA VAL A 41 17.83 -13.61 10.32
C VAL A 41 18.30 -12.37 9.56
N ALA A 42 17.40 -11.43 9.25
CA ALA A 42 17.71 -10.20 8.51
C ALA A 42 18.81 -9.34 9.17
N ARG A 43 19.01 -9.46 10.48
CA ARG A 43 20.08 -8.74 11.22
C ARG A 43 21.48 -9.28 10.95
N ARG A 44 21.59 -10.52 10.44
CA ARG A 44 22.86 -11.22 10.22
C ARG A 44 23.11 -11.53 8.75
N ASP A 45 22.06 -11.95 8.06
CA ASP A 45 22.11 -12.33 6.65
C ASP A 45 20.86 -11.78 5.94
N PRO A 46 20.94 -10.55 5.40
CA PRO A 46 19.81 -9.91 4.73
C PRO A 46 19.35 -10.64 3.45
N VAL A 47 20.29 -11.26 2.72
CA VAL A 47 19.97 -11.98 1.47
C VAL A 47 19.23 -13.27 1.79
N LEU A 48 19.69 -14.02 2.79
CA LEU A 48 18.97 -15.21 3.26
C LEU A 48 17.59 -14.85 3.82
N ALA A 49 17.48 -13.75 4.58
CA ALA A 49 16.19 -13.31 5.10
C ALA A 49 15.22 -12.89 3.99
N ALA A 50 15.70 -12.23 2.93
CA ALA A 50 14.89 -11.92 1.76
C ALA A 50 14.40 -13.19 1.05
N ASP A 51 15.26 -14.20 0.88
CA ASP A 51 14.84 -15.49 0.33
C ASP A 51 13.77 -16.18 1.21
N GLY A 52 13.92 -16.10 2.54
CA GLY A 52 12.92 -16.58 3.50
C GLY A 52 11.60 -15.81 3.43
N ALA A 53 11.65 -14.49 3.22
CA ALA A 53 10.48 -13.65 3.03
C ALA A 53 9.72 -14.02 1.73
N VAL A 54 10.44 -14.22 0.62
CA VAL A 54 9.87 -14.74 -0.63
C VAL A 54 9.22 -16.10 -0.39
N LEU A 55 9.92 -17.01 0.30
CA LEU A 55 9.40 -18.34 0.63
C LEU A 55 8.13 -18.31 1.50
N PHE A 56 8.01 -17.33 2.40
CA PHE A 56 6.79 -17.14 3.17
C PHE A 56 5.63 -16.69 2.26
N LEU A 57 5.87 -15.69 1.40
CA LEU A 57 4.86 -15.12 0.51
C LEU A 57 4.32 -16.14 -0.51
N GLU A 58 5.16 -17.04 -1.00
CA GLU A 58 4.74 -18.18 -1.84
C GLU A 58 3.75 -19.12 -1.15
N ARG A 59 3.79 -19.19 0.20
CA ARG A 59 3.11 -20.25 0.97
C ARG A 59 1.93 -19.74 1.77
N VAL A 60 1.86 -18.43 2.05
CA VAL A 60 0.87 -17.87 2.97
C VAL A 60 -0.54 -18.01 2.42
N SER A 61 -0.79 -17.60 1.17
CA SER A 61 -2.12 -17.67 0.57
C SER A 61 -2.70 -19.10 0.54
N PRO A 62 -2.02 -20.12 -0.04
CA PRO A 62 -2.56 -21.48 -0.06
C PRO A 62 -2.67 -22.10 1.33
N ALA A 63 -1.92 -21.63 2.33
CA ALA A 63 -2.08 -22.10 3.71
C ALA A 63 -3.37 -21.58 4.37
N LEU A 64 -3.82 -20.37 3.99
CA LEU A 64 -4.96 -19.66 4.56
C LEU A 64 -6.30 -19.93 3.84
N GLU A 65 -6.33 -20.82 2.83
CA GLU A 65 -7.49 -21.12 1.97
C GLU A 65 -8.79 -21.40 2.74
N HIS A 66 -8.72 -21.97 3.94
CA HIS A 66 -9.89 -22.30 4.76
C HIS A 66 -10.12 -21.37 5.94
N VAL A 67 -9.31 -20.32 6.11
CA VAL A 67 -9.46 -19.35 7.19
C VAL A 67 -10.61 -18.41 6.88
N ASP A 68 -11.49 -18.18 7.85
CA ASP A 68 -12.51 -17.15 7.75
C ASP A 68 -11.88 -15.75 7.85
N SER A 69 -11.89 -15.03 6.74
CA SER A 69 -11.33 -13.69 6.58
C SER A 69 -12.36 -12.57 6.71
N SER A 70 -13.63 -12.87 6.99
CA SER A 70 -14.73 -11.89 7.04
C SER A 70 -14.49 -10.73 8.01
N SER A 71 -13.83 -11.01 9.15
CA SER A 71 -13.45 -9.98 10.15
C SER A 71 -12.35 -9.03 9.68
N GLY A 72 -11.68 -9.31 8.57
CA GLY A 72 -10.50 -8.59 8.09
C GLY A 72 -9.22 -8.81 8.90
N ALA A 73 -9.29 -9.41 10.09
CA ALA A 73 -8.16 -9.50 11.03
C ALA A 73 -6.96 -10.28 10.46
N ILE A 74 -7.21 -11.40 9.76
CA ILE A 74 -6.14 -12.16 9.10
C ILE A 74 -5.55 -11.39 7.91
N GLY A 75 -6.39 -10.73 7.11
CA GLY A 75 -5.94 -9.89 6.00
C GLY A 75 -5.03 -8.75 6.49
N THR A 76 -5.41 -8.06 7.56
CA THR A 76 -4.57 -7.04 8.21
C THR A 76 -3.23 -7.62 8.68
N ALA A 77 -3.23 -8.82 9.29
CA ALA A 77 -2.00 -9.46 9.73
C ALA A 77 -1.06 -9.82 8.56
N VAL A 78 -1.61 -10.31 7.45
CA VAL A 78 -0.83 -10.62 6.24
C VAL A 78 -0.33 -9.35 5.57
N ASN A 79 -1.16 -8.30 5.48
CA ASN A 79 -0.75 -7.00 4.93
C ASN A 79 0.43 -6.39 5.69
N HIS A 80 0.42 -6.42 7.02
CA HIS A 80 1.58 -5.99 7.80
C HIS A 80 2.82 -6.87 7.59
N ALA A 81 2.63 -8.18 7.38
CA ALA A 81 3.73 -9.07 7.04
C ALA A 81 4.32 -8.72 5.67
N ILE A 82 3.48 -8.42 4.67
CA ILE A 82 3.89 -7.96 3.34
C ILE A 82 4.72 -6.68 3.45
N GLU A 83 4.25 -5.66 4.19
CA GLU A 83 4.97 -4.40 4.39
C GLU A 83 6.39 -4.63 4.96
N GLU A 84 6.50 -5.49 5.99
CA GLU A 84 7.80 -5.87 6.58
C GLU A 84 8.70 -6.64 5.60
N PHE A 85 8.12 -7.57 4.83
CA PHE A 85 8.86 -8.42 3.91
C PHE A 85 9.30 -7.68 2.64
N VAL A 86 8.48 -6.79 2.09
CA VAL A 86 8.85 -5.88 1.02
C VAL A 86 10.09 -5.07 1.44
N ALA A 87 10.08 -4.51 2.66
CA ALA A 87 11.22 -3.73 3.16
C ALA A 87 12.50 -4.59 3.30
N ILE A 88 12.38 -5.83 3.78
CA ILE A 88 13.52 -6.77 3.90
C ILE A 88 14.06 -7.15 2.53
N ILE A 89 13.18 -7.52 1.60
CA ILE A 89 13.54 -7.93 0.24
C ILE A 89 14.21 -6.75 -0.46
N ALA A 90 13.57 -5.57 -0.49
CA ALA A 90 14.07 -4.39 -1.19
C ALA A 90 15.46 -3.93 -0.69
N ARG A 91 15.75 -4.06 0.61
CA ARG A 91 17.03 -3.65 1.22
C ARG A 91 18.14 -4.69 1.10
N ALA A 92 17.83 -5.94 0.76
CA ALA A 92 18.84 -7.00 0.68
C ALA A 92 19.86 -6.73 -0.46
N PRO A 93 21.17 -6.79 -0.21
CA PRO A 93 22.19 -6.57 -1.24
C PRO A 93 22.38 -7.85 -2.08
N ALA A 94 21.43 -8.12 -2.97
CA ALA A 94 21.44 -9.28 -3.87
C ALA A 94 21.85 -8.86 -5.29
N ASP A 95 22.56 -9.75 -6.00
CA ASP A 95 22.81 -9.56 -7.43
C ASP A 95 21.51 -9.62 -8.26
N ALA A 96 21.58 -9.12 -9.49
CA ALA A 96 20.43 -9.03 -10.38
C ALA A 96 19.78 -10.40 -10.64
N LYS A 97 20.56 -11.47 -10.77
CA LYS A 97 20.04 -12.81 -11.02
C LYS A 97 19.23 -13.35 -9.85
N THR A 98 19.73 -13.14 -8.62
CA THR A 98 19.05 -13.54 -7.38
C THR A 98 17.78 -12.74 -7.19
N ARG A 99 17.86 -11.42 -7.46
CA ARG A 99 16.72 -10.50 -7.43
C ARG A 99 15.62 -10.90 -8.41
N GLU A 100 15.98 -11.18 -9.66
CA GLU A 100 15.05 -11.66 -10.68
C GLU A 100 14.41 -12.99 -10.26
N GLY A 101 15.20 -13.94 -9.75
CA GLY A 101 14.67 -15.22 -9.26
C GLY A 101 13.64 -15.06 -8.13
N TRP A 102 13.81 -14.07 -7.24
CA TRP A 102 12.80 -13.73 -6.25
C TRP A 102 11.53 -13.16 -6.87
N LEU A 103 11.66 -12.25 -7.85
CA LEU A 103 10.51 -11.63 -8.52
C LEU A 103 9.69 -12.64 -9.32
N GLU A 104 10.34 -13.57 -10.03
CA GLU A 104 9.64 -14.64 -10.76
C GLU A 104 8.81 -15.52 -9.81
N ARG A 105 9.40 -15.90 -8.66
CA ARG A 105 8.72 -16.67 -7.61
C ARG A 105 7.53 -15.94 -7.01
N LEU A 106 7.71 -14.65 -6.70
CA LEU A 106 6.62 -13.80 -6.20
C LEU A 106 5.53 -13.60 -7.26
N TRP A 107 5.91 -13.52 -8.54
CA TRP A 107 4.98 -13.34 -9.65
C TRP A 107 4.10 -14.57 -9.81
N GLU A 108 4.71 -15.77 -9.76
CA GLU A 108 3.97 -17.03 -9.76
C GLU A 108 3.04 -17.13 -8.54
N ALA A 109 3.50 -16.77 -7.34
CA ALA A 109 2.64 -16.76 -6.15
C ALA A 109 1.44 -15.81 -6.31
N HIS A 110 1.70 -14.60 -6.80
CA HIS A 110 0.69 -13.57 -7.05
C HIS A 110 -0.32 -13.98 -8.14
N ALA A 111 0.12 -14.68 -9.19
CA ALA A 111 -0.75 -15.22 -10.23
C ALA A 111 -1.66 -16.35 -9.73
N ASN A 112 -1.21 -17.10 -8.72
CA ASN A 112 -1.94 -18.23 -8.12
C ASN A 112 -2.68 -17.84 -6.81
N ASP A 113 -2.85 -16.55 -6.54
CA ASP A 113 -3.49 -16.04 -5.33
C ASP A 113 -5.02 -16.13 -5.41
N GLU A 114 -5.58 -17.34 -5.26
CA GLU A 114 -7.02 -17.61 -5.42
C GLU A 114 -7.90 -16.75 -4.49
N ILE A 115 -7.50 -16.62 -3.22
CA ILE A 115 -8.05 -15.65 -2.28
C ILE A 115 -6.99 -14.55 -2.14
N PRO A 116 -7.30 -13.27 -2.40
CA PRO A 116 -6.31 -12.22 -2.58
C PRO A 116 -5.62 -11.81 -1.27
N TYR A 117 -4.79 -12.68 -0.71
CA TYR A 117 -4.05 -12.43 0.53
C TYR A 117 -2.74 -11.70 0.27
N ILE A 118 -2.17 -11.82 -0.94
CA ILE A 118 -0.89 -11.22 -1.32
C ILE A 118 -0.99 -10.26 -2.51
N GLU A 119 -2.20 -9.92 -2.97
CA GLU A 119 -2.43 -8.95 -4.06
C GLU A 119 -1.69 -7.61 -3.85
N ARG A 120 -1.52 -7.18 -2.59
CA ARG A 120 -0.79 -5.93 -2.24
C ARG A 120 0.69 -5.96 -2.57
N LEU A 121 1.26 -7.13 -2.92
CA LEU A 121 2.61 -7.18 -3.50
C LEU A 121 2.70 -6.39 -4.80
N GLY A 122 1.62 -6.31 -5.57
CA GLY A 122 1.55 -5.50 -6.79
C GLY A 122 1.85 -4.02 -6.52
N ASP A 123 1.36 -3.47 -5.39
CA ASP A 123 1.61 -2.07 -5.00
C ASP A 123 3.10 -1.81 -4.79
N SER A 124 3.84 -2.81 -4.30
CA SER A 124 5.25 -2.68 -3.94
C SER A 124 6.20 -3.25 -4.99
N TRP A 125 5.71 -3.62 -6.18
CA TRP A 125 6.51 -4.33 -7.19
C TRP A 125 7.76 -3.54 -7.62
N GLY A 126 7.63 -2.23 -7.79
CA GLY A 126 8.76 -1.35 -8.08
C GLY A 126 9.82 -1.35 -6.97
N GLU A 127 9.42 -1.41 -5.70
CA GLU A 127 10.37 -1.52 -4.58
C GLU A 127 11.07 -2.88 -4.56
N LEU A 128 10.30 -3.96 -4.79
CA LEU A 128 10.81 -5.33 -4.88
C LEU A 128 11.85 -5.50 -5.99
N CYS A 129 11.74 -4.74 -7.09
CA CYS A 129 12.71 -4.74 -8.19
C CYS A 129 14.13 -4.32 -7.75
N GLY A 130 14.27 -3.52 -6.69
CA GLY A 130 15.56 -3.09 -6.15
C GLY A 130 16.28 -2.01 -6.99
N SER A 131 16.30 -2.12 -8.32
CA SER A 131 16.93 -1.16 -9.24
C SER A 131 15.97 -0.64 -10.31
N ARG A 132 16.36 0.44 -11.00
CA ARG A 132 15.58 1.02 -12.11
C ARG A 132 15.59 0.10 -13.34
N GLU A 133 16.70 -0.59 -13.57
CA GLU A 133 16.92 -1.46 -14.72
C GLU A 133 16.02 -2.69 -14.64
N ILE A 134 15.98 -3.35 -13.48
CA ILE A 134 15.09 -4.50 -13.25
C ILE A 134 13.63 -4.05 -13.31
N ALA A 135 13.29 -2.91 -12.72
CA ALA A 135 11.94 -2.35 -12.81
C ALA A 135 11.52 -2.05 -14.25
N SER A 136 12.41 -1.48 -15.07
CA SER A 136 12.14 -1.23 -16.49
C SER A 136 11.92 -2.53 -17.26
N ALA A 137 12.75 -3.55 -17.02
CA ALA A 137 12.62 -4.84 -17.67
C ALA A 137 11.30 -5.54 -17.30
N TRP A 138 10.84 -5.42 -16.05
CA TRP A 138 9.52 -5.89 -15.64
C TRP A 138 8.39 -5.08 -16.28
N ALA A 139 8.52 -3.75 -16.35
CA ALA A 139 7.54 -2.91 -17.04
C ALA A 139 7.39 -3.32 -18.51
N ASP A 140 8.48 -3.56 -19.23
CA ASP A 140 8.46 -3.99 -20.64
C ASP A 140 7.69 -5.29 -20.87
N ARG A 141 7.69 -6.20 -19.89
CA ARG A 141 6.92 -7.45 -19.94
C ARG A 141 5.42 -7.22 -19.74
N LEU A 142 5.04 -6.22 -18.95
CA LEU A 142 3.67 -6.06 -18.43
C LEU A 142 2.85 -5.01 -19.19
N VAL A 143 3.46 -3.92 -19.67
CA VAL A 143 2.75 -2.78 -20.27
C VAL A 143 1.82 -3.20 -21.40
N ARG A 144 2.28 -4.08 -22.30
CA ARG A 144 1.46 -4.55 -23.42
C ARG A 144 0.24 -5.33 -22.94
N ILE A 145 0.39 -6.14 -21.89
CA ILE A 145 -0.69 -6.95 -21.33
C ILE A 145 -1.73 -6.04 -20.67
N VAL A 146 -1.29 -5.04 -19.90
CA VAL A 146 -2.19 -4.03 -19.31
C VAL A 146 -2.94 -3.25 -20.39
N ALA A 147 -2.23 -2.80 -21.43
CA ALA A 147 -2.87 -2.08 -22.54
C ALA A 147 -3.90 -2.94 -23.30
N MET A 148 -3.67 -4.25 -23.42
CA MET A 148 -4.66 -5.19 -23.97
C MET A 148 -5.85 -5.39 -23.02
N ALA A 149 -5.59 -5.57 -21.72
CA ALA A 149 -6.62 -5.73 -20.69
C ALA A 149 -7.55 -4.51 -20.60
N TRP A 150 -7.03 -3.32 -20.91
CA TRP A 150 -7.79 -2.06 -21.00
C TRP A 150 -8.26 -1.71 -22.42
N SER A 151 -8.08 -2.59 -23.40
CA SER A 151 -8.51 -2.35 -24.78
C SER A 151 -10.01 -2.04 -24.85
N PRO A 152 -10.46 -1.14 -25.75
CA PRO A 152 -11.88 -0.97 -26.04
C PRO A 152 -12.49 -2.22 -26.71
N ASP A 153 -11.66 -3.08 -27.32
CA ASP A 153 -12.09 -4.35 -27.90
C ASP A 153 -12.53 -5.33 -26.82
N PRO A 154 -13.82 -5.72 -26.74
CA PRO A 154 -14.32 -6.66 -25.75
C PRO A 154 -13.66 -8.05 -25.80
N ALA A 155 -13.08 -8.45 -26.94
CA ALA A 155 -12.38 -9.73 -27.08
C ALA A 155 -11.00 -9.74 -26.41
N LEU A 156 -10.41 -8.56 -26.18
CA LEU A 156 -9.10 -8.38 -25.55
C LEU A 156 -9.22 -7.86 -24.12
N ARG A 157 -10.27 -7.08 -23.85
CA ARG A 157 -10.52 -6.46 -22.55
C ARG A 157 -10.74 -7.50 -21.46
N GLY A 158 -10.17 -7.27 -20.28
CA GLY A 158 -10.33 -8.18 -19.15
C GLY A 158 -9.63 -7.70 -17.89
N PHE A 159 -9.74 -8.49 -16.84
CA PHE A 159 -8.96 -8.29 -15.63
C PHE A 159 -7.55 -8.85 -15.82
N PHE A 160 -6.55 -8.08 -15.41
CA PHE A 160 -5.18 -8.55 -15.31
C PHE A 160 -4.65 -8.27 -13.91
N HIS A 161 -4.30 -9.35 -13.19
CA HIS A 161 -3.75 -9.27 -11.83
C HIS A 161 -2.50 -8.37 -11.75
N GLY A 162 -1.69 -8.31 -12.81
CA GLY A 162 -0.43 -7.59 -12.85
C GLY A 162 -0.51 -6.08 -13.11
N THR A 163 -1.71 -5.50 -13.22
CA THR A 163 -1.89 -4.08 -13.53
C THR A 163 -1.15 -3.19 -12.55
N THR A 164 -1.33 -3.40 -11.25
CA THR A 164 -0.68 -2.58 -10.23
C THR A 164 0.83 -2.79 -10.19
N ALA A 165 1.29 -4.04 -10.38
CA ALA A 165 2.71 -4.36 -10.49
C ALA A 165 3.38 -3.63 -11.68
N CYS A 166 2.68 -3.52 -12.81
CA CYS A 166 3.13 -2.77 -13.98
C CYS A 166 3.29 -1.28 -13.66
N LEU A 167 2.27 -0.65 -13.07
CA LEU A 167 2.31 0.78 -12.70
C LEU A 167 3.40 1.07 -11.67
N SER A 168 3.56 0.18 -10.69
CA SER A 168 4.64 0.25 -9.68
C SER A 168 6.03 0.12 -10.30
N ALA A 169 6.22 -0.81 -11.24
CA ALA A 169 7.47 -0.99 -11.97
C ALA A 169 7.83 0.23 -12.84
N LEU A 170 6.86 0.78 -13.59
CA LEU A 170 7.04 1.99 -14.38
C LEU A 170 7.45 3.19 -13.50
N LEU A 171 6.83 3.33 -12.33
CA LEU A 171 7.11 4.43 -11.40
C LEU A 171 8.55 4.33 -10.89
N ARG A 172 8.97 3.13 -10.47
CA ARG A 172 10.36 2.87 -10.03
C ARG A 172 11.36 3.12 -11.15
N ALA A 173 11.04 2.72 -12.37
CA ALA A 173 11.90 2.92 -13.54
C ALA A 173 12.02 4.40 -13.95
N GLY A 174 11.17 5.29 -13.44
CA GLY A 174 11.11 6.70 -13.83
C GLY A 174 10.41 6.93 -15.17
N ARG A 175 9.63 5.96 -15.64
CA ARG A 175 8.90 6.01 -16.93
C ARG A 175 7.54 6.68 -16.75
N TYR A 176 7.55 7.89 -16.19
CA TYR A 176 6.35 8.62 -15.76
C TYR A 176 5.38 8.95 -16.89
N ALA A 177 5.90 9.34 -18.06
CA ALA A 177 5.07 9.63 -19.23
C ALA A 177 4.28 8.40 -19.72
N GLU A 178 4.86 7.21 -19.59
CA GLU A 178 4.22 5.97 -20.00
C GLU A 178 3.14 5.52 -19.02
N ILE A 179 3.29 5.81 -17.72
CA ILE A 179 2.19 5.65 -16.75
C ILE A 179 0.99 6.46 -17.20
N LEU A 180 1.18 7.74 -17.49
CA LEU A 180 0.09 8.62 -17.92
C LEU A 180 -0.52 8.13 -19.23
N ALA A 181 0.29 7.80 -20.24
CA ALA A 181 -0.18 7.29 -21.52
C ALA A 181 -0.93 5.95 -21.41
N LEU A 182 -0.54 5.09 -20.45
CA LEU A 182 -1.23 3.84 -20.19
C LEU A 182 -2.57 4.09 -19.49
N LEU A 183 -2.62 4.99 -18.50
CA LEU A 183 -3.84 5.36 -17.78
C LEU A 183 -4.90 6.03 -18.67
N GLU A 184 -4.51 6.75 -19.72
CA GLU A 184 -5.47 7.27 -20.72
C GLU A 184 -6.21 6.16 -21.48
N LYS A 185 -5.69 4.92 -21.45
CA LYS A 185 -6.37 3.76 -22.03
C LYS A 185 -7.31 3.07 -21.06
N ALA A 186 -7.27 3.41 -19.78
CA ALA A 186 -8.10 2.75 -18.77
C ALA A 186 -9.59 2.87 -19.14
N PRO A 187 -10.37 1.79 -19.02
CA PRO A 187 -11.75 1.77 -19.48
C PRO A 187 -12.67 2.66 -18.64
N VAL A 188 -12.26 2.97 -17.42
CA VAL A 188 -12.99 3.81 -16.45
C VAL A 188 -11.99 4.62 -15.63
N VAL A 189 -12.45 5.76 -15.10
CA VAL A 189 -11.71 6.50 -14.07
C VAL A 189 -11.83 5.72 -12.77
N PHE A 190 -10.71 5.15 -12.30
CA PHE A 190 -10.66 4.33 -11.10
C PHE A 190 -9.50 4.77 -10.21
N TRP A 191 -9.80 5.23 -8.99
CA TRP A 191 -8.80 5.81 -8.08
C TRP A 191 -7.56 4.92 -7.84
N PRO A 192 -7.70 3.59 -7.60
CA PRO A 192 -6.55 2.72 -7.41
C PRO A 192 -5.54 2.69 -8.56
N ASP A 193 -5.97 2.96 -9.79
CA ASP A 193 -5.09 3.13 -10.94
C ASP A 193 -4.62 4.59 -11.06
N ARG A 194 -5.53 5.55 -10.92
CA ARG A 194 -5.26 7.00 -11.05
C ARG A 194 -4.20 7.50 -10.06
N GLN A 195 -4.12 6.97 -8.85
CA GLN A 195 -3.09 7.34 -7.87
C GLN A 195 -1.67 7.17 -8.42
N TRP A 196 -1.44 6.26 -9.37
CA TRP A 196 -0.14 6.07 -10.02
C TRP A 196 0.19 7.23 -10.96
N GLY A 197 -0.80 7.77 -11.67
CA GLY A 197 -0.66 8.97 -12.48
C GLY A 197 -0.39 10.21 -11.60
N VAL A 198 -1.08 10.30 -10.46
CA VAL A 198 -0.82 11.35 -9.45
C VAL A 198 0.64 11.29 -8.97
N ARG A 199 1.12 10.11 -8.57
CA ARG A 199 2.53 9.90 -8.15
C ARG A 199 3.52 10.24 -9.26
N ALA A 200 3.20 9.89 -10.51
CA ALA A 200 4.03 10.20 -11.68
C ALA A 200 4.13 11.72 -11.92
N LEU A 201 3.01 12.45 -11.85
CA LEU A 201 2.99 13.91 -11.98
C LEU A 201 3.74 14.60 -10.84
N ALA A 202 3.56 14.13 -9.60
CA ALA A 202 4.30 14.64 -8.44
C ALA A 202 5.81 14.42 -8.59
N ALA A 203 6.24 13.24 -9.06
CA ALA A 203 7.65 12.93 -9.32
C ALA A 203 8.27 13.79 -10.44
N LEU A 204 7.46 14.28 -11.39
CA LEU A 204 7.87 15.25 -12.41
C LEU A 204 7.91 16.70 -11.89
N GLY A 205 7.57 16.95 -10.62
CA GLY A 205 7.46 18.29 -10.05
C GLY A 205 6.22 19.07 -10.52
N ARG A 206 5.25 18.41 -11.15
CA ARG A 206 4.00 19.00 -11.67
C ARG A 206 2.91 18.95 -10.60
N THR A 207 3.16 19.59 -9.46
CA THR A 207 2.34 19.50 -8.24
C THR A 207 0.88 19.86 -8.46
N ASP A 208 0.61 21.03 -9.06
CA ASP A 208 -0.78 21.49 -9.26
C ASP A 208 -1.54 20.60 -10.24
N GLU A 209 -0.86 20.07 -11.26
CA GLU A 209 -1.44 19.12 -12.20
C GLU A 209 -1.72 17.77 -11.55
N ALA A 210 -0.86 17.30 -10.65
CA ALA A 210 -1.09 16.09 -9.87
C ALA A 210 -2.36 16.21 -9.02
N ILE A 211 -2.55 17.37 -8.37
CA ILE A 211 -3.75 17.66 -7.58
C ILE A 211 -4.98 17.73 -8.48
N GLN A 212 -4.93 18.46 -9.60
CA GLN A 212 -6.03 18.52 -10.56
C GLN A 212 -6.41 17.13 -11.09
N TYR A 213 -5.41 16.30 -11.38
CA TYR A 213 -5.61 14.93 -11.82
C TYR A 213 -6.25 14.06 -10.72
N ALA A 214 -5.83 14.21 -9.47
CA ALA A 214 -6.45 13.52 -8.35
C ALA A 214 -7.91 13.94 -8.16
N GLU A 215 -8.20 15.25 -8.15
CA GLU A 215 -9.55 15.82 -8.02
C GLU A 215 -10.50 15.39 -9.15
N ALA A 216 -9.99 15.29 -10.37
CA ALA A 216 -10.76 14.78 -11.52
C ALA A 216 -11.17 13.31 -11.37
N SER A 217 -10.66 12.61 -10.34
CA SER A 217 -11.07 11.25 -10.00
C SER A 217 -12.19 11.21 -8.96
N ARG A 218 -12.74 12.35 -8.51
CA ARG A 218 -13.90 12.36 -7.60
C ARG A 218 -15.18 11.99 -8.35
N GLY A 219 -15.88 10.97 -7.87
CA GLY A 219 -17.15 10.49 -8.42
C GLY A 219 -18.00 9.71 -7.42
N LEU A 220 -19.14 9.20 -7.89
CA LEU A 220 -20.18 8.56 -7.07
C LEU A 220 -19.72 7.31 -6.30
N ASN A 221 -18.69 6.61 -6.77
CA ASN A 221 -18.20 5.36 -6.18
C ASN A 221 -16.78 5.47 -5.61
N ASP A 222 -16.20 6.67 -5.58
CA ASP A 222 -14.83 6.87 -5.12
C ASP A 222 -14.78 7.02 -3.60
N ARG A 223 -13.59 6.92 -3.03
CA ARG A 223 -13.32 7.18 -1.61
C ARG A 223 -12.69 8.57 -1.49
N PRO A 224 -13.47 9.63 -1.20
CA PRO A 224 -12.94 11.01 -1.17
C PRO A 224 -11.77 11.17 -0.19
N VAL A 225 -11.79 10.40 0.91
CA VAL A 225 -10.70 10.36 1.90
C VAL A 225 -9.36 9.95 1.29
N ASP A 226 -9.34 8.96 0.39
CA ASP A 226 -8.08 8.48 -0.19
C ASP A 226 -7.52 9.49 -1.21
N ILE A 227 -8.39 10.16 -1.96
CA ILE A 227 -8.03 11.27 -2.85
C ILE A 227 -7.48 12.45 -2.03
N ALA A 228 -8.18 12.85 -0.96
CA ALA A 228 -7.76 13.92 -0.08
C ALA A 228 -6.39 13.63 0.57
N ARG A 229 -6.15 12.40 1.02
CA ARG A 229 -4.85 11.98 1.56
C ARG A 229 -3.72 12.12 0.54
N ALA A 230 -3.92 11.68 -0.69
CA ALA A 230 -2.91 11.83 -1.73
C ALA A 230 -2.63 13.31 -2.05
N CYS A 231 -3.67 14.15 -2.17
CA CYS A 231 -3.50 15.59 -2.37
C CYS A 231 -2.78 16.26 -1.19
N GLU A 232 -3.15 15.90 0.05
CA GLU A 232 -2.52 16.39 1.28
C GLU A 232 -1.03 16.04 1.31
N GLU A 233 -0.68 14.77 1.08
CA GLU A 233 0.71 14.28 1.08
C GLU A 233 1.57 15.00 0.04
N ILE A 234 1.04 15.25 -1.15
CA ILE A 234 1.74 15.98 -2.22
C ILE A 234 2.01 17.43 -1.82
N LEU A 235 1.01 18.13 -1.27
CA LEU A 235 1.17 19.52 -0.83
C LEU A 235 2.16 19.64 0.33
N LEU A 236 2.10 18.72 1.29
CA LEU A 236 3.06 18.67 2.41
C LEU A 236 4.48 18.42 1.91
N ALA A 237 4.68 17.46 0.99
CA ALA A 237 5.98 17.19 0.40
C ALA A 237 6.56 18.38 -0.39
N CYS A 238 5.69 19.21 -0.97
CA CYS A 238 6.09 20.44 -1.66
C CYS A 238 6.20 21.68 -0.75
N GLY A 239 6.09 21.53 0.57
CA GLY A 239 6.22 22.65 1.50
C GLY A 239 5.04 23.64 1.46
N ARG A 240 3.83 23.16 1.11
CA ARG A 240 2.57 23.95 1.08
C ARG A 240 1.60 23.52 2.19
N PRO A 241 1.99 23.53 3.48
CA PRO A 241 1.17 22.98 4.56
C PRO A 241 -0.13 23.77 4.80
N GLU A 242 -0.14 25.09 4.59
CA GLU A 242 -1.36 25.89 4.76
C GLU A 242 -2.45 25.55 3.75
N GLU A 243 -2.05 25.24 2.51
CA GLU A 243 -2.99 24.80 1.49
C GLU A 243 -3.45 23.36 1.72
N ALA A 244 -2.52 22.48 2.12
CA ALA A 244 -2.84 21.10 2.50
C ALA A 244 -3.89 21.07 3.61
N TYR A 245 -3.69 21.90 4.65
CA TYR A 245 -4.60 22.06 5.75
C TYR A 245 -5.99 22.49 5.28
N ARG A 246 -6.06 23.65 4.61
CA ARG A 246 -7.32 24.28 4.21
C ARG A 246 -8.17 23.42 3.28
N ARG A 247 -7.55 22.67 2.38
CA ARG A 247 -8.26 21.93 1.33
C ARG A 247 -8.53 20.48 1.68
N TYR A 248 -7.63 19.83 2.41
CA TYR A 248 -7.60 18.36 2.47
C TYR A 248 -7.53 17.79 3.88
N ALA A 249 -6.93 18.48 4.84
CA ALA A 249 -6.57 17.85 6.10
C ALA A 249 -7.76 17.27 6.87
N LEU A 250 -8.91 17.97 6.87
CA LEU A 250 -10.13 17.52 7.55
C LEU A 250 -10.74 16.27 6.88
N GLU A 251 -10.73 16.19 5.55
CA GLU A 251 -11.24 15.02 4.81
C GLU A 251 -10.24 13.84 4.86
N ALA A 252 -8.95 14.13 4.76
CA ALA A 252 -7.86 13.15 4.76
C ALA A 252 -7.63 12.49 6.12
N THR A 253 -7.90 13.23 7.21
CA THR A 253 -7.61 12.79 8.58
C THR A 253 -8.88 12.33 9.27
N ARG A 254 -9.07 11.01 9.35
CA ARG A 254 -10.10 10.37 10.17
C ARG A 254 -9.48 9.25 11.00
N GLY A 255 -9.62 9.35 12.32
CA GLY A 255 -9.26 8.33 13.28
C GLY A 255 -10.42 7.39 13.63
N ALA A 256 -10.14 6.39 14.47
CA ALA A 256 -11.17 5.48 15.00
C ALA A 256 -12.13 6.16 16.00
N SER A 257 -11.76 7.34 16.50
CA SER A 257 -12.55 8.19 17.40
C SER A 257 -12.28 9.66 17.11
N TYR A 258 -13.14 10.54 17.62
CA TYR A 258 -12.99 12.00 17.51
C TYR A 258 -11.67 12.47 18.14
N VAL A 259 -11.32 11.95 19.33
CA VAL A 259 -10.03 12.19 19.98
C VAL A 259 -8.86 11.75 19.12
N ALA A 260 -8.93 10.56 18.50
CA ALA A 260 -7.87 10.08 17.62
C ALA A 260 -7.74 10.93 16.35
N THR A 261 -8.86 11.42 15.80
CA THR A 261 -8.88 12.35 14.67
C THR A 261 -8.20 13.66 15.04
N TYR A 262 -8.59 14.29 16.16
CA TYR A 262 -7.99 15.53 16.64
C TYR A 262 -6.48 15.36 16.88
N GLN A 263 -6.07 14.32 17.60
CA GLN A 263 -4.66 14.07 17.88
C GLN A 263 -3.83 13.82 16.61
N ALA A 264 -4.40 13.11 15.62
CA ALA A 264 -3.74 12.90 14.34
C ALA A 264 -3.56 14.22 13.57
N LEU A 265 -4.60 15.07 13.57
CA LEU A 265 -4.58 16.37 12.91
C LEU A 265 -3.57 17.31 13.58
N ALA A 266 -3.60 17.43 14.91
CA ALA A 266 -2.68 18.25 15.70
C ALA A 266 -1.22 17.81 15.55
N ARG A 267 -0.96 16.50 15.41
CA ARG A 267 0.39 15.99 15.13
C ARG A 267 0.88 16.35 13.73
N LYS A 268 0.00 16.34 12.72
CA LYS A 268 0.35 16.70 11.33
C LYS A 268 0.53 18.20 11.15
N TYR A 269 -0.25 19.01 11.86
CA TYR A 269 -0.26 20.46 11.74
C TYR A 269 0.05 21.14 13.09
N PRO A 270 1.27 20.99 13.62
CA PRO A 270 1.65 21.56 14.92
C PRO A 270 1.66 23.08 14.95
N GLN A 271 1.64 23.74 13.79
CA GLN A 271 1.55 25.20 13.67
C GLN A 271 0.12 25.74 13.87
N LYS A 272 -0.89 24.87 13.90
CA LYS A 272 -2.29 25.26 14.07
C LYS A 272 -2.67 25.25 15.54
N GLY A 273 -3.37 26.30 15.97
CA GLY A 273 -3.83 26.43 17.35
C GLY A 273 -4.89 25.37 17.69
N PRO A 274 -4.96 24.90 18.94
CA PRO A 274 -6.00 23.97 19.37
C PRO A 274 -7.43 24.46 19.09
N GLU A 275 -7.70 25.75 19.32
CA GLU A 275 -8.96 26.45 18.99
C GLU A 275 -9.31 26.35 17.50
N GLU A 276 -8.35 26.67 16.63
CA GLU A 276 -8.52 26.65 15.17
C GLU A 276 -8.85 25.22 14.69
N LEU A 277 -8.08 24.23 15.18
CA LEU A 277 -8.28 22.82 14.82
C LEU A 277 -9.66 22.30 15.24
N LEU A 278 -10.08 22.59 16.47
CA LEU A 278 -11.39 22.16 16.98
C LEU A 278 -12.54 22.88 16.25
N GLY A 279 -12.43 24.19 16.05
CA GLY A 279 -13.43 24.97 15.33
C GLY A 279 -13.65 24.46 13.90
N ASP A 280 -12.55 24.17 13.19
CA ASP A 280 -12.60 23.61 11.83
C ASP A 280 -13.22 22.21 11.81
N LEU A 281 -12.86 21.35 12.78
CA LEU A 281 -13.44 20.01 12.91
C LEU A 281 -14.95 20.07 13.17
N VAL A 282 -15.41 20.95 14.06
CA VAL A 282 -16.83 21.19 14.34
C VAL A 282 -17.56 21.67 13.09
N ALA A 283 -17.01 22.68 12.40
CA ALA A 283 -17.60 23.23 11.19
C ALA A 283 -17.68 22.20 10.05
N SER A 284 -16.73 21.27 9.98
CA SER A 284 -16.68 20.22 8.96
C SER A 284 -17.66 19.07 9.18
N THR A 285 -18.20 18.91 10.39
CA THR A 285 -19.18 17.85 10.72
C THR A 285 -20.39 18.41 11.51
N PRO A 286 -21.28 19.16 10.85
CA PRO A 286 -22.52 19.63 11.49
C PRO A 286 -23.33 18.47 12.07
N GLY A 287 -23.81 18.61 13.30
CA GLY A 287 -24.56 17.59 14.05
C GLY A 287 -23.72 16.70 14.99
N ASP A 288 -22.39 16.84 14.95
CA ASP A 288 -21.47 16.12 15.84
C ASP A 288 -20.85 17.02 16.94
N GLU A 289 -21.41 18.21 17.17
CA GLU A 289 -20.87 19.24 18.07
C GLU A 289 -20.63 18.69 19.47
N GLY A 290 -21.59 17.92 20.02
CA GLY A 290 -21.47 17.32 21.35
C GLY A 290 -20.31 16.31 21.47
N LYS A 291 -19.92 15.65 20.37
CA LYS A 291 -18.80 14.70 20.35
C LYS A 291 -17.46 15.44 20.30
N TRP A 292 -17.40 16.55 19.57
CA TRP A 292 -16.23 17.44 19.59
C TRP A 292 -16.08 18.17 20.92
N PHE A 293 -17.17 18.58 21.58
CA PHE A 293 -17.14 19.12 22.94
C PHE A 293 -16.56 18.10 23.94
N ALA A 294 -17.02 16.85 23.88
CA ALA A 294 -16.47 15.77 24.72
C ALA A 294 -14.97 15.54 24.43
N THR A 295 -14.58 15.62 23.16
CA THR A 295 -13.17 15.54 22.74
C THR A 295 -12.35 16.68 23.33
N ALA A 296 -12.80 17.93 23.20
CA ALA A 296 -12.13 19.12 23.74
C ALA A 296 -11.91 19.01 25.25
N LYS A 297 -12.93 18.53 25.98
CA LYS A 297 -12.82 18.22 27.41
C LYS A 297 -11.79 17.14 27.72
N GLU A 298 -11.74 16.07 26.92
CA GLU A 298 -10.77 14.97 27.12
C GLU A 298 -9.33 15.40 26.83
N VAL A 299 -9.13 16.32 25.88
CA VAL A 299 -7.80 16.85 25.54
C VAL A 299 -7.40 18.10 26.33
N GLY A 300 -8.23 18.54 27.29
CA GLY A 300 -7.90 19.63 28.22
C GLY A 300 -8.15 21.04 27.71
N LEU A 301 -8.94 21.21 26.64
CA LEU A 301 -9.20 22.48 25.95
C LEU A 301 -10.57 23.06 26.34
N PHE A 302 -10.78 23.24 27.64
CA PHE A 302 -12.10 23.53 28.21
C PHE A 302 -12.69 24.91 27.85
N GLU A 303 -11.86 25.91 27.52
CA GLU A 303 -12.32 27.26 27.18
C GLU A 303 -12.65 27.43 25.67
N GLU A 304 -12.31 26.44 24.85
CA GLU A 304 -12.31 26.55 23.39
C GLU A 304 -13.54 25.88 22.74
N ALA A 305 -14.41 25.27 23.55
CA ALA A 305 -15.51 24.40 23.12
C ALA A 305 -16.92 25.04 23.21
N THR A 306 -17.01 26.35 23.44
CA THR A 306 -18.28 27.12 23.51
C THR A 306 -18.61 27.86 22.23
#